data_AF-A0A0G0QMI2-F1
#
_entry.id   AF-A0A0G0QMI2-F1
#
_cell.length_a   1.000
_cell.length_b   1.000
_cell.length_c   1.000
_cell.angle_alpha   90.00
_cell.angle_beta   90.00
_cell.angle_gamma   90.00
#
_symmetry.space_group_name_H-M   'P 1'
#
loop_
_entity.id
_entity.type
_entity.pdbx_description
1 polymer ?
#
loop_
_entity_poly.entity_id
_entity_poly.type
_entity_poly.pdbx_seq_one_letter_code
_entity_poly.pdbx_strand_id
1 'polypeptide(L)'
;MPEKIEVFNGWSKLSPVTSGRSVTALETVVYFSDFNISSGEGFNKLPQLYGDKYENEVRPLVAGLIETVPVEKKLASVLEKPPTLFIDLGDHTTSDELRTLQRMYYELAFNNIRSQFKKNPDIKDEELLAYPVKLPNGNMISLGTGLFHLGTYERFLGGKTLEQIEQEMGNLNLAERARWINTRFHYGHYVSNLDREVKRTLVSGVEGNARRLLGIYQEGLIAQGVNVKILGGNWDMRIPPDFQEGIDAPDPLPEGWLPPPLPEHERPFVARLFFNEHGIQMLNSVALLWTQSGLHILAPFDGLMNMDKMEKADKETIRKAATLAYFRKQQVVIAAHGMPDLDRHNLQPFGEHPQTVKGARELIALTKPHYFIYGHVIKPMLTEDGKPVDSDMVYRMRVGKDGVAVVRSQDFREGDTTVVYLPYGGVAKLTSHESPEGIVSNVTRIENRHASESKEPEKS
;
A
#
# COMPACT_ATOMS: atom_id res chain seq x y z
N MET A 1 -4.49 37.84 1.11
CA MET A 1 -5.24 37.16 2.18
C MET A 1 -5.60 35.79 1.64
N PRO A 2 -5.25 34.67 2.30
CA PRO A 2 -5.68 33.36 1.81
C PRO A 2 -7.13 33.15 2.25
N GLU A 3 -8.03 33.02 1.28
CA GLU A 3 -9.44 32.76 1.50
C GLU A 3 -9.65 31.30 1.92
N LYS A 4 -10.44 31.12 2.99
CA LYS A 4 -10.87 29.82 3.51
C LYS A 4 -11.61 29.04 2.43
N ILE A 5 -11.16 27.82 2.13
CA ILE A 5 -11.96 26.83 1.41
C ILE A 5 -12.53 25.89 2.45
N GLU A 6 -13.86 25.81 2.52
CA GLU A 6 -14.56 24.92 3.46
C GLU A 6 -14.45 23.47 2.99
N VAL A 7 -13.91 22.64 3.88
CA VAL A 7 -13.99 21.18 3.84
C VAL A 7 -15.36 20.80 4.38
N PHE A 8 -16.17 20.10 3.60
CA PHE A 8 -17.55 19.80 3.98
C PHE A 8 -17.68 18.40 4.57
N ASN A 9 -18.12 18.32 5.82
CA ASN A 9 -18.76 17.15 6.41
C ASN A 9 -20.28 17.30 6.24
N GLY A 10 -20.89 16.50 5.35
CA GLY A 10 -22.34 16.34 5.29
C GLY A 10 -22.93 16.32 3.88
N TRP A 11 -23.62 15.24 3.54
CA TRP A 11 -24.62 15.23 2.47
C TRP A 11 -26.00 15.01 3.09
N SER A 12 -26.86 16.02 2.94
CA SER A 12 -28.27 15.97 3.27
C SER A 12 -29.01 14.97 2.40
N LYS A 13 -29.86 14.16 3.04
CA LYS A 13 -30.84 13.23 2.46
C LYS A 13 -31.45 13.74 1.14
N LEU A 14 -31.13 13.08 0.04
CA LEU A 14 -31.99 13.05 -1.15
C LEU A 14 -32.60 11.66 -1.25
N SER A 15 -33.93 11.61 -1.19
CA SER A 15 -34.71 10.39 -1.16
C SER A 15 -34.54 9.57 -2.45
N PRO A 16 -34.37 8.25 -2.38
CA PRO A 16 -34.35 7.41 -3.57
C PRO A 16 -35.76 7.34 -4.16
N VAL A 17 -35.91 7.74 -5.43
CA VAL A 17 -37.10 7.43 -6.23
C VAL A 17 -36.97 5.99 -6.69
N THR A 18 -37.57 5.07 -5.96
CA THR A 18 -37.69 3.66 -6.39
C THR A 18 -38.94 3.49 -7.25
N SER A 19 -38.77 3.41 -8.57
CA SER A 19 -39.79 2.82 -9.45
C SER A 19 -39.52 1.33 -9.62
N GLY A 20 -40.49 0.50 -9.25
CA GLY A 20 -40.37 -0.95 -9.18
C GLY A 20 -39.87 -1.62 -10.46
N ARG A 21 -38.85 -2.46 -10.30
CA ARG A 21 -38.51 -3.57 -11.20
C ARG A 21 -38.16 -4.80 -10.36
N SER A 22 -38.55 -5.95 -10.91
CA SER A 22 -38.27 -7.31 -10.43
C SER A 22 -36.86 -7.47 -9.87
N VAL A 23 -36.79 -7.96 -8.63
CA VAL A 23 -35.54 -8.21 -7.89
C VAL A 23 -34.87 -9.47 -8.47
N THR A 24 -34.09 -9.27 -9.53
CA THR A 24 -32.92 -10.14 -9.74
C THR A 24 -31.94 -9.83 -8.61
N ALA A 25 -31.31 -10.85 -8.02
CA ALA A 25 -30.37 -10.63 -6.92
C ALA A 25 -29.31 -9.62 -7.35
N LEU A 26 -29.23 -8.49 -6.64
CA LEU A 26 -28.36 -7.37 -7.00
C LEU A 26 -26.90 -7.81 -6.90
N GLU A 27 -26.17 -7.73 -8.00
CA GLU A 27 -24.72 -7.90 -7.97
C GLU A 27 -24.12 -6.82 -7.05
N THR A 28 -23.39 -7.28 -6.03
CA THR A 28 -22.70 -6.41 -5.07
C THR A 28 -21.21 -6.62 -5.19
N VAL A 29 -20.45 -5.54 -5.34
CA VAL A 29 -18.99 -5.54 -5.37
C VAL A 29 -18.48 -4.84 -4.12
N VAL A 30 -17.56 -5.48 -3.40
CA VAL A 30 -16.89 -4.91 -2.22
C VAL A 30 -15.43 -4.69 -2.55
N TYR A 31 -14.93 -3.50 -2.21
CA TYR A 31 -13.52 -3.16 -2.22
C TYR A 31 -13.04 -3.08 -0.79
N PHE A 32 -11.91 -3.71 -0.51
CA PHE A 32 -11.39 -3.84 0.83
C PHE A 32 -9.93 -3.43 0.88
N SER A 33 -9.57 -2.51 1.78
CA SER A 33 -8.19 -2.05 1.96
C SER A 33 -7.56 -2.61 3.22
N ASP A 34 -6.53 -3.44 3.06
CA ASP A 34 -5.49 -3.86 4.02
C ASP A 34 -5.93 -4.27 5.44
N PHE A 35 -5.37 -5.40 5.86
CA PHE A 35 -5.30 -5.86 7.23
C PHE A 35 -4.00 -6.59 7.44
N ASN A 36 -3.45 -6.44 8.63
CA ASN A 36 -2.31 -7.20 9.05
C ASN A 36 -2.76 -8.62 9.43
N ILE A 37 -2.12 -9.60 8.82
CA ILE A 37 -2.33 -11.04 9.08
C ILE A 37 -1.30 -11.56 10.09
N SER A 38 -0.29 -10.76 10.40
CA SER A 38 0.85 -11.24 11.14
C SER A 38 0.49 -11.68 12.56
N SER A 39 1.22 -12.68 13.07
CA SER A 39 1.02 -13.22 14.42
C SER A 39 1.49 -12.25 15.50
N GLY A 40 2.29 -11.23 15.13
CA GLY A 40 2.91 -10.30 16.05
C GLY A 40 4.10 -10.91 16.83
N GLU A 41 4.35 -12.21 16.65
CA GLU A 41 5.39 -12.94 17.38
C GLU A 41 6.79 -12.51 16.98
N GLY A 42 6.98 -12.04 15.73
CA GLY A 42 8.27 -11.53 15.25
C GLY A 42 8.74 -10.28 16.02
N PHE A 43 7.81 -9.52 16.61
CA PHE A 43 8.14 -8.32 17.38
C PHE A 43 8.66 -8.63 18.80
N ASN A 44 8.40 -9.82 19.34
CA ASN A 44 8.77 -10.19 20.72
C ASN A 44 10.29 -10.26 20.94
N LYS A 45 11.08 -10.37 19.87
CA LYS A 45 12.55 -10.42 19.94
C LYS A 45 13.21 -9.04 19.86
N LEU A 46 12.47 -8.00 19.44
CA LEU A 46 13.00 -6.64 19.32
C LEU A 46 13.39 -6.02 20.68
N PRO A 47 12.64 -6.20 21.79
CA PRO A 47 13.07 -5.71 23.09
C PRO A 47 14.41 -6.28 23.54
N GLN A 48 14.64 -7.57 23.27
CA GLN A 48 15.91 -8.24 23.61
C GLN A 48 17.08 -7.71 22.76
N LEU A 49 16.80 -7.40 21.49
CA LEU A 49 17.81 -6.88 20.55
C LEU A 49 18.22 -5.44 20.86
N TYR A 50 17.27 -4.59 21.25
CA TYR A 50 17.51 -3.15 21.40
C TYR A 50 17.58 -2.66 22.84
N GLY A 51 17.23 -3.51 23.82
CA GLY A 51 17.25 -3.16 25.24
C GLY A 51 16.48 -1.87 25.51
N ASP A 52 17.12 -0.96 26.25
CA ASP A 52 16.54 0.33 26.66
C ASP A 52 16.18 1.26 25.48
N LYS A 53 16.76 1.03 24.29
CA LYS A 53 16.43 1.80 23.09
C LYS A 53 15.13 1.34 22.44
N TYR A 54 14.65 0.15 22.77
CA TYR A 54 13.46 -0.42 22.13
C TYR A 54 12.26 0.51 22.24
N GLU A 55 11.88 0.91 23.46
CA GLU A 55 10.67 1.69 23.71
C GLU A 55 10.68 3.06 23.01
N ASN A 56 11.83 3.72 22.95
CA ASN A 56 11.93 5.12 22.52
C ASN A 56 12.30 5.28 21.04
N GLU A 57 13.01 4.31 20.45
CA GLU A 57 13.62 4.44 19.12
C GLU A 57 13.07 3.41 18.12
N VAL A 58 12.70 2.20 18.57
CA VAL A 58 12.32 1.09 17.68
C VAL A 58 10.83 0.78 17.73
N ARG A 59 10.26 0.63 18.93
CA ARG A 59 8.83 0.38 19.15
C ARG A 59 7.94 1.38 18.39
N PRO A 60 8.23 2.70 18.33
CA PRO A 60 7.40 3.65 17.58
C PRO A 60 7.26 3.32 16.08
N LEU A 61 8.23 2.62 15.49
CA LEU A 61 8.22 2.22 14.08
C LEU A 61 7.34 1.01 13.83
N VAL A 62 7.26 0.10 14.81
CA VAL A 62 6.56 -1.18 14.70
C VAL A 62 5.23 -1.21 15.46
N ALA A 63 4.93 -0.21 16.31
CA ALA A 63 3.69 -0.14 17.09
C ALA A 63 2.44 -0.23 16.20
N GLY A 64 2.44 0.48 15.06
CA GLY A 64 1.35 0.39 14.07
C GLY A 64 1.21 -0.97 13.37
N LEU A 65 2.21 -1.84 13.47
CA LEU A 65 2.12 -3.25 13.06
C LEU A 65 1.58 -4.14 14.18
N ILE A 66 1.92 -3.84 15.43
CA ILE A 66 1.53 -4.61 16.62
C ILE A 66 0.04 -4.42 16.95
N GLU A 67 -0.51 -3.21 16.74
CA GLU A 67 -1.83 -2.81 17.22
C GLU A 67 -2.99 -3.10 16.25
N THR A 68 -2.87 -4.11 15.40
CA THR A 68 -3.83 -4.34 14.32
C THR A 68 -4.99 -5.23 14.74
N VAL A 69 -6.23 -4.79 14.44
CA VAL A 69 -7.45 -5.59 14.63
C VAL A 69 -7.39 -6.85 13.74
N PRO A 70 -7.69 -8.05 14.30
CA PRO A 70 -7.73 -9.30 13.54
C PRO A 70 -8.61 -9.19 12.29
N VAL A 71 -8.11 -9.78 11.21
CA VAL A 71 -8.77 -9.85 9.90
C VAL A 71 -10.22 -10.29 9.99
N GLU A 72 -10.47 -11.29 10.82
CA GLU A 72 -11.75 -11.94 11.00
C GLU A 72 -12.80 -10.96 11.55
N LYS A 73 -12.37 -10.06 12.46
CA LYS A 73 -13.21 -8.97 12.96
C LYS A 73 -13.46 -7.90 11.90
N LYS A 74 -12.49 -7.65 11.02
CA LYS A 74 -12.64 -6.69 9.91
C LYS A 74 -13.55 -7.23 8.81
N LEU A 75 -13.54 -8.52 8.54
CA LEU A 75 -14.41 -9.11 7.52
C LEU A 75 -15.82 -9.40 8.04
N ALA A 76 -16.07 -9.39 9.35
CA ALA A 76 -17.38 -9.70 9.93
C ALA A 76 -18.57 -9.00 9.21
N SER A 77 -18.46 -7.69 8.96
CA SER A 77 -19.52 -6.92 8.26
C SER A 77 -19.69 -7.27 6.77
N VAL A 78 -18.67 -7.85 6.15
CA VAL A 78 -18.71 -8.39 4.77
C VAL A 78 -19.29 -9.80 4.79
N LEU A 79 -18.94 -10.60 5.79
CA LEU A 79 -19.42 -11.97 5.97
C LEU A 79 -20.90 -12.05 6.31
N GLU A 80 -21.44 -11.06 7.04
CA GLU A 80 -22.88 -10.96 7.34
C GLU A 80 -23.74 -10.76 6.10
N LYS A 81 -23.21 -10.08 5.08
CA LYS A 81 -23.87 -9.81 3.79
C LYS A 81 -22.85 -9.98 2.65
N PRO A 82 -22.57 -11.22 2.24
CA PRO A 82 -21.51 -11.52 1.27
C PRO A 82 -21.79 -10.85 -0.07
N PRO A 83 -20.78 -10.20 -0.67
CA PRO A 83 -20.90 -9.64 -2.01
C PRO A 83 -20.84 -10.72 -3.08
N THR A 84 -21.22 -10.40 -4.31
CA THR A 84 -20.95 -11.29 -5.46
C THR A 84 -19.46 -11.29 -5.82
N LEU A 85 -18.79 -10.15 -5.63
CA LEU A 85 -17.38 -9.95 -5.93
C LEU A 85 -16.70 -9.21 -4.76
N PHE A 86 -15.58 -9.75 -4.30
CA PHE A 86 -14.71 -9.14 -3.30
C PHE A 86 -13.35 -8.84 -3.93
N ILE A 87 -12.99 -7.55 -3.98
CA ILE A 87 -11.71 -7.04 -4.47
C ILE A 87 -10.90 -6.61 -3.26
N ASP A 88 -9.91 -7.44 -2.93
CA ASP A 88 -8.89 -7.19 -1.94
C ASP A 88 -7.79 -6.31 -2.56
N LEU A 89 -7.50 -5.19 -1.91
CA LEU A 89 -6.45 -4.26 -2.31
C LEU A 89 -5.07 -4.60 -1.71
N GLY A 90 -4.78 -5.82 -1.28
CA GLY A 90 -3.40 -6.33 -1.09
C GLY A 90 -2.68 -5.91 0.20
N ASP A 91 -1.35 -6.10 0.19
CA ASP A 91 -0.41 -5.95 1.32
C ASP A 91 -0.50 -7.04 2.40
N HIS A 92 -1.02 -8.22 2.06
CA HIS A 92 -1.35 -9.28 3.00
C HIS A 92 -0.30 -10.40 3.12
N THR A 93 0.53 -10.58 2.11
CA THR A 93 1.39 -11.75 1.91
C THR A 93 2.84 -11.43 2.29
N THR A 94 3.04 -11.18 3.57
CA THR A 94 4.29 -10.70 4.17
C THR A 94 4.57 -11.42 5.49
N SER A 95 5.77 -11.26 6.06
CA SER A 95 6.13 -11.68 7.42
C SER A 95 6.29 -10.46 8.35
N ASP A 96 6.36 -10.70 9.67
CA ASP A 96 6.70 -9.66 10.65
C ASP A 96 8.10 -9.10 10.40
N GLU A 97 9.04 -9.98 10.07
CA GLU A 97 10.42 -9.63 9.78
C GLU A 97 10.52 -8.75 8.53
N LEU A 98 9.80 -9.10 7.47
CA LEU A 98 9.78 -8.33 6.23
C LEU A 98 9.14 -6.96 6.44
N ARG A 99 8.00 -6.88 7.14
CA ARG A 99 7.38 -5.58 7.46
C ARG A 99 8.28 -4.71 8.33
N THR A 100 8.94 -5.30 9.33
CA THR A 100 9.85 -4.58 10.23
C THR A 100 11.03 -4.00 9.47
N LEU A 101 11.72 -4.83 8.67
CA LEU A 101 12.87 -4.38 7.90
C LEU A 101 12.47 -3.32 6.87
N GLN A 102 11.35 -3.52 6.17
CA GLN A 102 10.85 -2.56 5.19
C GLN A 102 10.48 -1.21 5.82
N ARG A 103 9.87 -1.21 7.02
CA ARG A 103 9.62 0.03 7.78
C ARG A 103 10.90 0.72 8.22
N MET A 104 11.83 -0.01 8.80
CA MET A 104 13.13 0.57 9.19
C MET A 104 13.85 1.14 7.97
N TYR A 105 13.85 0.43 6.85
CA TYR A 105 14.43 0.90 5.60
C TYR A 105 13.81 2.22 5.13
N TYR A 106 12.48 2.30 5.00
CA TYR A 106 11.83 3.50 4.49
C TYR A 106 11.85 4.67 5.47
N GLU A 107 11.51 4.43 6.74
CA GLU A 107 11.31 5.49 7.74
C GLU A 107 12.61 5.96 8.38
N LEU A 108 13.61 5.09 8.57
CA LEU A 108 14.87 5.47 9.20
C LEU A 108 15.93 5.89 8.20
N ALA A 109 15.97 5.27 7.02
CA ALA A 109 17.06 5.45 6.08
C ALA A 109 16.61 6.10 4.76
N PHE A 110 15.94 5.33 3.90
CA PHE A 110 15.75 5.64 2.48
C PHE A 110 15.12 7.01 2.22
N ASN A 111 13.98 7.31 2.84
CA ASN A 111 13.29 8.59 2.61
C ASN A 111 14.12 9.79 3.09
N ASN A 112 14.81 9.66 4.23
CA ASN A 112 15.64 10.72 4.79
C ASN A 112 16.90 10.95 3.95
N ILE A 113 17.57 9.87 3.56
CA ILE A 113 18.74 9.88 2.67
C ILE A 113 18.39 10.57 1.34
N ARG A 114 17.32 10.11 0.67
CA ARG A 114 16.87 10.68 -0.61
C ARG A 114 16.55 12.17 -0.48
N SER A 115 15.90 12.56 0.61
CA SER A 115 15.61 13.97 0.90
C SER A 115 16.88 14.81 1.04
N GLN A 116 17.91 14.29 1.73
CA GLN A 116 19.18 15.02 1.89
C GLN A 116 19.95 15.13 0.58
N PHE A 117 20.13 14.03 -0.14
CA PHE A 117 20.86 14.03 -1.41
C PHE A 117 20.19 14.88 -2.48
N LYS A 118 18.85 15.01 -2.44
CA LYS A 118 18.12 15.93 -3.33
C LYS A 118 18.39 17.40 -3.00
N LYS A 119 18.58 17.75 -1.72
CA LYS A 119 18.83 19.13 -1.27
C LYS A 119 20.30 19.51 -1.39
N ASN A 120 21.20 18.60 -1.04
CA ASN A 120 22.64 18.77 -1.07
C ASN A 120 23.31 17.48 -1.57
N PRO A 121 23.57 17.36 -2.88
CA PRO A 121 24.22 16.18 -3.46
C PRO A 121 25.62 15.90 -2.88
N ASP A 122 26.33 16.96 -2.46
CA ASP A 122 27.71 16.92 -1.96
C ASP A 122 27.78 16.95 -0.42
N ILE A 123 26.70 16.56 0.27
CA ILE A 123 26.63 16.53 1.73
C ILE A 123 27.79 15.71 2.32
N LYS A 124 28.45 16.27 3.35
CA LYS A 124 29.58 15.62 4.06
C LYS A 124 29.07 14.50 4.96
N ASP A 125 29.93 13.53 5.24
CA ASP A 125 29.57 12.33 6.01
C ASP A 125 29.08 12.67 7.42
N GLU A 126 29.73 13.59 8.13
CA GLU A 126 29.32 14.00 9.48
C GLU A 126 27.95 14.70 9.47
N GLU A 127 27.70 15.56 8.48
CA GLU A 127 26.44 16.28 8.31
C GLU A 127 25.30 15.32 7.94
N LEU A 128 25.58 14.37 7.04
CA LEU A 128 24.64 13.34 6.63
C LEU A 128 24.23 12.48 7.83
N LEU A 129 25.19 11.96 8.58
CA LEU A 129 24.91 11.07 9.72
C LEU A 129 24.25 11.80 10.89
N ALA A 130 24.54 13.09 11.10
CA ALA A 130 23.91 13.91 12.12
C ALA A 130 22.49 14.36 11.76
N TYR A 131 22.03 14.14 10.52
CA TYR A 131 20.73 14.62 10.05
C TYR A 131 19.59 14.11 10.95
N PRO A 132 18.71 14.99 11.46
CA PRO A 132 17.66 14.60 12.37
C PRO A 132 16.48 13.94 11.65
N VAL A 133 16.17 12.71 12.04
CA VAL A 133 15.04 11.90 11.58
C VAL A 133 13.94 11.91 12.64
N LYS A 134 12.72 12.28 12.23
CA LYS A 134 11.54 12.30 13.11
C LYS A 134 10.83 10.95 13.08
N LEU A 135 10.71 10.31 14.24
CA LEU A 135 9.97 9.07 14.43
C LEU A 135 8.45 9.32 14.51
N PRO A 136 7.60 8.29 14.33
CA PRO A 136 6.14 8.44 14.36
C PRO A 136 5.59 9.03 15.67
N ASN A 137 6.23 8.75 16.81
CA ASN A 137 5.86 9.30 18.12
C ASN A 137 6.38 10.74 18.34
N GLY A 138 7.05 11.34 17.36
CA GLY A 138 7.61 12.69 17.43
C GLY A 138 9.04 12.79 17.96
N ASN A 139 9.61 11.69 18.47
CA ASN A 139 11.01 11.66 18.90
C ASN A 139 11.95 11.90 17.71
N MET A 140 13.12 12.47 17.99
CA MET A 140 14.15 12.71 16.99
C MET A 140 15.33 11.77 17.24
N ILE A 141 15.79 11.10 16.19
CA ILE A 141 17.06 10.36 16.18
C ILE A 141 17.94 10.88 15.06
N SER A 142 19.24 10.57 15.07
CA SER A 142 20.11 10.88 13.93
C SER A 142 19.93 9.86 12.81
N LEU A 143 20.22 10.23 11.57
CA LEU A 143 20.26 9.29 10.44
C LEU A 143 21.29 8.18 10.69
N GLY A 144 22.42 8.51 11.32
CA GLY A 144 23.41 7.51 11.76
C GLY A 144 22.82 6.48 12.72
N THR A 145 22.03 6.92 13.70
CA THR A 145 21.28 6.02 14.61
C THR A 145 20.29 5.16 13.84
N GLY A 146 19.56 5.75 12.89
CA GLY A 146 18.62 5.02 12.04
C GLY A 146 19.27 3.93 11.19
N LEU A 147 20.41 4.25 10.56
CA LEU A 147 21.22 3.30 9.80
C LEU A 147 21.83 2.21 10.68
N PHE A 148 22.22 2.56 11.91
CA PHE A 148 22.71 1.60 12.89
C PHE A 148 21.62 0.58 13.24
N HIS A 149 20.40 1.03 13.54
CA HIS A 149 19.27 0.13 13.83
C HIS A 149 18.93 -0.77 12.65
N LEU A 150 18.89 -0.21 11.44
CA LEU A 150 18.66 -0.99 10.22
C LEU A 150 19.73 -2.08 10.03
N GLY A 151 21.01 -1.75 10.18
CA GLY A 151 22.12 -2.71 10.04
C GLY A 151 22.19 -3.76 11.17
N THR A 152 21.79 -3.38 12.38
CA THR A 152 21.64 -4.29 13.54
C THR A 152 20.56 -5.33 13.26
N TYR A 153 19.38 -4.89 12.77
CA TYR A 153 18.28 -5.79 12.48
C TYR A 153 18.62 -6.80 11.39
N GLU A 154 19.31 -6.39 10.32
CA GLU A 154 19.74 -7.32 9.26
C GLU A 154 20.62 -8.45 9.78
N ARG A 155 21.60 -8.12 10.61
CA ARG A 155 22.54 -9.11 11.17
C ARG A 155 21.81 -10.05 12.12
N PHE A 156 20.86 -9.52 12.89
CA PHE A 156 19.97 -10.33 13.71
C PHE A 156 19.13 -11.30 12.86
N LEU A 157 18.56 -10.84 11.74
CA LEU A 157 17.83 -11.71 10.80
C LEU A 157 18.73 -12.78 10.17
N GLY A 158 20.02 -12.49 10.02
CA GLY A 158 21.05 -13.45 9.59
C GLY A 158 21.51 -14.42 10.69
N GLY A 159 20.92 -14.38 11.88
CA GLY A 159 21.22 -15.29 12.99
C GLY A 159 22.45 -14.94 13.83
N LYS A 160 22.99 -13.72 13.69
CA LYS A 160 24.15 -13.27 14.47
C LYS A 160 23.79 -13.00 15.93
N THR A 161 24.73 -13.27 16.84
CA THR A 161 24.59 -12.92 18.27
C THR A 161 24.76 -11.42 18.48
N LEU A 162 24.30 -10.90 19.63
CA LEU A 162 24.47 -9.48 19.98
C LEU A 162 25.94 -9.04 19.94
N GLU A 163 26.85 -9.86 20.47
CA GLU A 163 28.29 -9.59 20.45
C GLU A 163 28.86 -9.48 19.02
N GLN A 164 28.45 -10.40 18.12
CA GLN A 164 28.84 -10.35 16.72
C GLN A 164 28.27 -9.11 16.01
N ILE A 165 27.02 -8.76 16.31
CA ILE A 165 26.37 -7.57 15.75
C ILE A 165 27.13 -6.32 16.19
N GLU A 166 27.43 -6.17 17.48
CA GLU A 166 28.18 -5.02 18.02
C GLU A 166 29.55 -4.88 17.38
N GLN A 167 30.29 -5.99 17.24
CA GLN A 167 31.60 -6.01 16.60
C GLN A 167 31.53 -5.58 15.13
N GLU A 168 30.57 -6.10 14.35
CA GLU A 168 30.45 -5.77 12.94
C GLU A 168 29.94 -4.35 12.71
N MET A 169 28.99 -3.91 13.53
CA MET A 169 28.45 -2.56 13.45
C MET A 169 29.50 -1.52 13.86
N GLY A 170 30.38 -1.84 14.81
CA GLY A 170 31.49 -0.97 15.22
C GLY A 170 32.54 -0.72 14.12
N ASN A 171 32.60 -1.58 13.10
CA ASN A 171 33.53 -1.47 11.97
C ASN A 171 32.87 -0.94 10.68
N LEU A 172 31.56 -0.68 10.69
CA LEU A 172 30.82 -0.34 9.49
C LEU A 172 30.84 1.18 9.22
N ASN A 173 31.23 1.57 8.01
CA ASN A 173 31.09 2.94 7.54
C ASN A 173 29.62 3.24 7.21
N LEU A 174 28.92 3.89 8.13
CA LEU A 174 27.50 4.23 7.97
C LEU A 174 27.25 5.25 6.84
N ALA A 175 28.19 6.15 6.55
CA ALA A 175 28.02 7.15 5.50
C ALA A 175 28.12 6.53 4.10
N GLU A 176 29.08 5.63 3.88
CA GLU A 176 29.15 4.82 2.67
C GLU A 176 27.88 3.98 2.48
N ARG A 177 27.38 3.37 3.56
CA ARG A 177 26.11 2.64 3.53
C ARG A 177 24.93 3.54 3.15
N ALA A 178 24.88 4.77 3.64
CA ALA A 178 23.84 5.74 3.28
C ALA A 178 23.88 6.07 1.77
N ARG A 179 25.09 6.31 1.23
CA ARG A 179 25.31 6.55 -0.20
C ARG A 179 24.91 5.34 -1.03
N TRP A 180 25.26 4.15 -0.58
CA TRP A 180 24.85 2.90 -1.22
C TRP A 180 23.32 2.76 -1.25
N ILE A 181 22.62 3.01 -0.14
CA ILE A 181 21.14 3.03 -0.10
C ILE A 181 20.56 4.07 -1.06
N ASN A 182 21.17 5.24 -1.19
CA ASN A 182 20.74 6.29 -2.12
C ASN A 182 20.75 5.84 -3.59
N THR A 183 21.57 4.85 -3.96
CA THR A 183 21.58 4.30 -5.32
C THR A 183 20.40 3.36 -5.60
N ARG A 184 19.65 2.92 -4.57
CA ARG A 184 18.56 1.95 -4.73
C ARG A 184 17.27 2.63 -5.14
N PHE A 185 16.53 2.02 -6.06
CA PHE A 185 15.27 2.59 -6.54
C PHE A 185 14.14 2.41 -5.53
N HIS A 186 14.08 1.24 -4.89
CA HIS A 186 13.07 0.88 -3.88
C HIS A 186 13.56 -0.28 -3.00
N TYR A 187 12.74 -0.68 -2.02
CA TYR A 187 13.06 -1.75 -1.07
C TYR A 187 13.41 -3.10 -1.72
N GLY A 188 12.78 -3.47 -2.83
CA GLY A 188 13.11 -4.72 -3.54
C GLY A 188 14.58 -4.76 -3.97
N HIS A 189 15.08 -3.67 -4.57
CA HIS A 189 16.49 -3.53 -4.97
C HIS A 189 17.45 -3.54 -3.78
N TYR A 190 16.97 -3.11 -2.61
CA TYR A 190 17.75 -3.15 -1.38
C TYR A 190 17.91 -4.59 -0.88
N VAL A 191 16.78 -5.30 -0.71
CA VAL A 191 16.76 -6.67 -0.17
C VAL A 191 17.49 -7.66 -1.08
N SER A 192 17.55 -7.40 -2.38
CA SER A 192 18.28 -8.25 -3.34
C SER A 192 19.73 -8.51 -2.97
N ASN A 193 20.38 -7.48 -2.41
CA ASN A 193 21.79 -7.45 -2.07
C ASN A 193 22.06 -7.93 -0.63
N LEU A 194 21.02 -8.32 0.12
CA LEU A 194 21.20 -8.87 1.46
C LEU A 194 21.65 -10.33 1.39
N ASP A 195 22.29 -10.76 2.49
CA ASP A 195 22.76 -12.14 2.65
C ASP A 195 21.63 -13.15 2.52
N ARG A 196 22.00 -14.34 2.08
CA ARG A 196 21.06 -15.44 1.84
C ARG A 196 20.21 -15.78 3.06
N GLU A 197 20.81 -15.84 4.24
CA GLU A 197 20.11 -16.17 5.47
C GLU A 197 19.11 -15.08 5.87
N VAL A 198 19.47 -13.80 5.69
CA VAL A 198 18.54 -12.69 5.90
C VAL A 198 17.31 -12.84 5.00
N LYS A 199 17.53 -13.09 3.70
CA LYS A 199 16.45 -13.31 2.74
C LYS A 199 15.57 -14.50 3.13
N ARG A 200 16.15 -15.62 3.57
CA ARG A 200 15.40 -16.79 4.05
C ARG A 200 14.53 -16.46 5.27
N THR A 201 15.08 -15.74 6.24
CA THR A 201 14.33 -15.32 7.44
C THR A 201 13.17 -14.39 7.07
N LEU A 202 13.39 -13.41 6.19
CA LEU A 202 12.37 -12.48 5.72
C LEU A 202 11.16 -13.19 5.09
N VAL A 203 11.35 -14.31 4.40
CA VAL A 203 10.24 -15.02 3.72
C VAL A 203 9.59 -16.12 4.56
N SER A 204 10.16 -16.45 5.72
CA SER A 204 9.78 -17.63 6.52
C SER A 204 8.32 -17.64 7.00
N GLY A 205 7.76 -16.47 7.32
CA GLY A 205 6.37 -16.33 7.77
C GLY A 205 5.34 -16.15 6.64
N VAL A 206 5.78 -15.98 5.39
CA VAL A 206 4.89 -15.57 4.29
C VAL A 206 3.91 -16.68 3.91
N GLU A 207 4.37 -17.93 3.84
CA GLU A 207 3.51 -19.08 3.53
C GLU A 207 2.43 -19.28 4.60
N GLY A 208 2.81 -19.22 5.88
CA GLY A 208 1.86 -19.36 6.99
C GLY A 208 0.77 -18.28 6.96
N ASN A 209 1.15 -17.03 6.70
CA ASN A 209 0.20 -15.93 6.57
C ASN A 209 -0.70 -16.07 5.33
N ALA A 210 -0.15 -16.50 4.20
CA ALA A 210 -0.94 -16.77 2.99
C ALA A 210 -1.96 -17.91 3.21
N ARG A 211 -1.56 -18.99 3.92
CA ARG A 211 -2.47 -20.09 4.29
C ARG A 211 -3.57 -19.63 5.23
N ARG A 212 -3.24 -18.79 6.22
CA ARG A 212 -4.24 -18.19 7.11
C ARG A 212 -5.24 -17.32 6.34
N LEU A 213 -4.76 -16.48 5.43
CA LEU A 213 -5.61 -15.66 4.56
C LEU A 213 -6.53 -16.52 3.71
N LEU A 214 -5.98 -17.57 3.11
CA LEU A 214 -6.75 -18.51 2.30
C LEU A 214 -7.87 -19.16 3.12
N GLY A 215 -7.59 -19.60 4.36
CA GLY A 215 -8.62 -20.17 5.24
C GLY A 215 -9.77 -19.19 5.48
N ILE A 216 -9.45 -17.93 5.76
CA ILE A 216 -10.44 -16.86 5.94
C ILE A 216 -11.29 -16.67 4.67
N TYR A 217 -10.67 -16.65 3.49
CA TYR A 217 -11.39 -16.52 2.22
C TYR A 217 -12.23 -17.75 1.89
N GLN A 218 -11.71 -18.95 2.13
CA GLN A 218 -12.41 -20.21 1.86
C GLN A 218 -13.63 -20.38 2.76
N GLU A 219 -13.46 -20.23 4.08
CA GLU A 219 -14.52 -20.42 5.06
C GLU A 219 -15.54 -19.26 5.03
N GLY A 220 -15.07 -18.03 4.85
CA GLY A 220 -15.90 -16.85 4.96
C GLY A 220 -16.57 -16.41 3.66
N LEU A 221 -15.86 -16.42 2.54
CA LEU A 221 -16.33 -15.78 1.30
C LEU A 221 -16.66 -16.83 0.23
N ILE A 222 -15.71 -17.70 -0.12
CA ILE A 222 -15.84 -18.64 -1.22
C ILE A 222 -16.92 -19.69 -0.93
N ALA A 223 -17.02 -20.17 0.32
CA ALA A 223 -18.11 -21.07 0.74
C ALA A 223 -19.51 -20.46 0.52
N GLN A 224 -19.62 -19.12 0.49
CA GLN A 224 -20.86 -18.38 0.23
C GLN A 224 -21.02 -18.00 -1.25
N GLY A 225 -20.16 -18.51 -2.15
CA GLY A 225 -20.21 -18.25 -3.59
C GLY A 225 -19.58 -16.92 -4.03
N VAL A 226 -18.83 -16.25 -3.16
CA VAL A 226 -18.18 -14.97 -3.49
C VAL A 226 -16.95 -15.20 -4.38
N ASN A 227 -16.82 -14.43 -5.46
CA ASN A 227 -15.61 -14.39 -6.27
C ASN A 227 -14.58 -13.44 -5.63
N VAL A 228 -13.38 -13.94 -5.32
CA VAL A 228 -12.31 -13.17 -4.66
C VAL A 228 -11.20 -12.83 -5.65
N LYS A 229 -10.79 -11.56 -5.68
CA LYS A 229 -9.63 -11.05 -6.42
C LYS A 229 -8.70 -10.32 -5.47
N ILE A 230 -7.39 -10.52 -5.60
CA ILE A 230 -6.37 -9.82 -4.82
C ILE A 230 -5.54 -8.95 -5.76
N LEU A 231 -5.41 -7.66 -5.46
CA LEU A 231 -4.49 -6.76 -6.14
C LEU A 231 -3.16 -6.77 -5.39
N GLY A 232 -2.10 -7.30 -5.99
CA GLY A 232 -0.78 -7.31 -5.38
C GLY A 232 -0.32 -5.91 -4.99
N GLY A 233 -0.01 -5.76 -3.71
CA GLY A 233 0.46 -4.55 -3.08
C GLY A 233 1.97 -4.42 -3.06
N ASN A 234 2.45 -3.29 -2.55
CA ASN A 234 3.87 -2.97 -2.55
C ASN A 234 4.60 -3.53 -1.31
N TRP A 235 3.85 -3.93 -0.27
CA TRP A 235 4.31 -4.67 0.92
C TRP A 235 4.04 -6.17 0.82
N ASP A 236 3.28 -6.62 -0.18
CA ASP A 236 3.25 -8.04 -0.53
C ASP A 236 4.65 -8.51 -0.94
N MET A 237 4.96 -9.78 -0.67
CA MET A 237 6.28 -10.31 -0.99
C MET A 237 6.49 -10.31 -2.50
N ARG A 238 7.29 -9.35 -2.97
CA ARG A 238 7.73 -9.25 -4.36
C ARG A 238 8.95 -10.11 -4.56
N ILE A 239 8.67 -11.36 -4.90
CA ILE A 239 9.65 -12.32 -5.42
C ILE A 239 9.68 -12.16 -6.96
N PRO A 240 10.76 -12.57 -7.65
CA PRO A 240 11.37 -13.87 -7.43
C PRO A 240 12.63 -13.79 -6.59
N PRO A 241 13.17 -14.95 -6.17
CA PRO A 241 14.47 -15.02 -5.54
C PRO A 241 15.58 -14.56 -6.51
N ASP A 242 15.21 -14.33 -7.77
CA ASP A 242 16.04 -13.89 -8.88
C ASP A 242 15.29 -12.71 -9.52
N PHE A 243 15.89 -11.52 -9.50
CA PHE A 243 15.35 -10.33 -10.14
C PHE A 243 15.14 -10.63 -11.62
N GLN A 244 13.89 -10.87 -12.03
CA GLN A 244 13.53 -10.80 -13.44
C GLN A 244 13.85 -9.39 -13.91
N GLU A 245 14.62 -9.30 -14.99
CA GLU A 245 14.73 -8.12 -15.84
C GLU A 245 13.31 -7.61 -16.12
N GLY A 246 12.98 -6.44 -15.59
CA GLY A 246 11.63 -5.89 -15.69
C GLY A 246 11.49 -4.55 -14.96
N ILE A 247 12.22 -4.39 -13.85
CA ILE A 247 12.55 -3.06 -13.35
C ILE A 247 13.93 -2.74 -13.90
N ASP A 248 13.98 -1.94 -14.97
CA ASP A 248 15.19 -1.20 -15.34
C ASP A 248 15.65 -0.48 -14.06
N ALA A 249 16.65 -1.04 -13.39
CA ALA A 249 17.38 -0.30 -12.42
C ALA A 249 17.92 0.95 -13.14
N PRO A 250 17.89 2.13 -12.51
CA PRO A 250 18.39 3.35 -13.14
C PRO A 250 19.87 3.29 -13.56
N ASP A 251 20.58 2.19 -13.28
CA ASP A 251 21.80 1.77 -13.97
C ASP A 251 21.81 0.22 -14.06
N PRO A 252 22.33 -0.39 -15.15
CA PRO A 252 22.60 -1.82 -15.14
C PRO A 252 23.58 -2.13 -14.00
N LEU A 253 23.21 -3.08 -13.14
CA LEU A 253 24.14 -3.61 -12.14
C LEU A 253 25.42 -4.10 -12.86
N PRO A 254 26.62 -3.85 -12.32
CA PRO A 254 27.85 -4.38 -12.92
C PRO A 254 27.72 -5.88 -13.17
N GLU A 255 28.17 -6.32 -14.34
CA GLU A 255 28.12 -7.74 -14.76
C GLU A 255 28.70 -8.62 -13.63
N GLY A 256 27.92 -9.61 -13.16
CA GLY A 256 28.29 -10.48 -12.02
C GLY A 256 27.72 -10.10 -10.64
N TRP A 257 26.92 -9.03 -10.53
CA TRP A 257 26.26 -8.64 -9.26
C TRP A 257 24.87 -9.24 -9.04
N LEU A 258 24.28 -9.87 -10.06
CA LEU A 258 23.07 -10.65 -9.86
C LEU A 258 23.48 -12.02 -9.32
N PRO A 259 23.08 -12.41 -8.09
CA PRO A 259 23.34 -13.75 -7.62
C PRO A 259 22.71 -14.76 -8.59
N PRO A 260 23.35 -15.92 -8.81
CA PRO A 260 22.78 -16.97 -9.64
C PRO A 260 21.41 -17.38 -9.09
N PRO A 261 20.50 -17.82 -9.97
CA PRO A 261 19.16 -18.12 -9.55
C PRO A 261 19.14 -19.24 -8.50
N LEU A 262 18.29 -19.11 -7.47
CA LEU A 262 18.22 -20.16 -6.44
C LEU A 262 17.75 -21.49 -7.04
N PRO A 263 18.38 -22.64 -6.66
CA PRO A 263 17.86 -23.97 -6.96
C PRO A 263 16.38 -24.08 -6.59
N GLU A 264 15.61 -24.82 -7.38
CA GLU A 264 14.14 -24.85 -7.27
C GLU A 264 13.61 -25.19 -5.86
N HIS A 265 14.25 -26.15 -5.18
CA HIS A 265 13.94 -26.54 -3.80
C HIS A 265 14.27 -25.48 -2.75
N GLU A 266 15.04 -24.46 -3.13
CA GLU A 266 15.44 -23.34 -2.28
C GLU A 266 14.74 -22.03 -2.69
N ARG A 267 13.83 -22.08 -3.68
CA ARG A 267 13.04 -20.92 -4.10
C ARG A 267 11.99 -20.59 -3.04
N PRO A 268 11.98 -19.34 -2.52
CA PRO A 268 10.90 -18.83 -1.67
C PRO A 268 9.49 -19.14 -2.18
N PHE A 269 8.60 -19.41 -1.21
CA PHE A 269 7.16 -19.55 -1.41
C PHE A 269 6.58 -18.41 -2.24
N VAL A 270 5.82 -18.70 -3.30
CA VAL A 270 5.23 -17.67 -4.18
C VAL A 270 3.74 -17.48 -3.91
N ALA A 271 3.38 -16.45 -3.14
CA ALA A 271 2.00 -16.18 -2.74
C ALA A 271 1.03 -16.11 -3.93
N ARG A 272 1.44 -15.46 -5.03
CA ARG A 272 0.64 -15.38 -6.26
C ARG A 272 0.29 -16.75 -6.84
N LEU A 273 1.28 -17.64 -6.95
CA LEU A 273 1.05 -19.00 -7.49
C LEU A 273 0.15 -19.78 -6.54
N PHE A 274 0.43 -19.69 -5.23
CA PHE A 274 -0.38 -20.32 -4.20
C PHE A 274 -1.86 -19.92 -4.28
N PHE A 275 -2.20 -18.62 -4.34
CA PHE A 275 -3.60 -18.20 -4.44
C PHE A 275 -4.25 -18.63 -5.75
N ASN A 276 -3.53 -18.52 -6.87
CA ASN A 276 -4.05 -18.91 -8.18
C ASN A 276 -4.36 -20.42 -8.24
N GLU A 277 -3.52 -21.27 -7.65
CA GLU A 277 -3.75 -22.72 -7.52
C GLU A 277 -4.99 -23.05 -6.68
N HIS A 278 -5.36 -22.16 -5.75
CA HIS A 278 -6.57 -22.28 -4.93
C HIS A 278 -7.78 -21.52 -5.51
N GLY A 279 -7.72 -21.11 -6.77
CA GLY A 279 -8.83 -20.46 -7.48
C GLY A 279 -9.03 -18.98 -7.15
N ILE A 280 -8.13 -18.36 -6.40
CA ILE A 280 -8.14 -16.92 -6.08
C ILE A 280 -7.13 -16.20 -6.96
N GLN A 281 -7.60 -15.29 -7.81
CA GLN A 281 -6.69 -14.58 -8.71
C GLN A 281 -5.96 -13.45 -7.97
N MET A 282 -4.65 -13.62 -7.78
CA MET A 282 -3.75 -12.55 -7.32
C MET A 282 -3.06 -11.88 -8.51
N LEU A 283 -3.35 -10.60 -8.72
CA LEU A 283 -2.97 -9.82 -9.90
C LEU A 283 -1.73 -8.97 -9.63
N ASN A 284 -0.79 -8.95 -10.58
CA ASN A 284 0.39 -8.08 -10.57
C ASN A 284 0.48 -7.15 -11.80
N SER A 285 -0.41 -7.33 -12.78
CA SER A 285 -0.58 -6.46 -13.95
C SER A 285 -1.99 -5.89 -13.99
N VAL A 286 -2.17 -4.79 -14.73
CA VAL A 286 -3.51 -4.22 -14.95
C VAL A 286 -4.40 -5.25 -15.65
N ALA A 287 -5.60 -5.47 -15.11
CA ALA A 287 -6.57 -6.41 -15.65
C ALA A 287 -7.95 -5.78 -15.81
N LEU A 288 -8.75 -6.32 -16.73
CA LEU A 288 -10.11 -5.90 -17.01
C LEU A 288 -11.09 -6.97 -16.52
N LEU A 289 -12.09 -6.56 -15.74
CA LEU A 289 -13.14 -7.44 -15.23
C LEU A 289 -14.51 -6.84 -15.55
N TRP A 290 -15.27 -7.54 -16.39
CA TRP A 290 -16.66 -7.18 -16.68
C TRP A 290 -17.60 -7.84 -15.68
N THR A 291 -18.49 -7.03 -15.13
CA THR A 291 -19.53 -7.39 -14.16
C THR A 291 -20.89 -6.93 -14.68
N GLN A 292 -21.98 -7.27 -13.99
CA GLN A 292 -23.30 -6.72 -14.33
C GLN A 292 -23.36 -5.21 -14.08
N SER A 293 -22.69 -4.76 -13.01
CA SER A 293 -22.57 -3.35 -12.59
C SER A 293 -21.66 -2.51 -13.50
N GLY A 294 -20.66 -3.12 -14.16
CA GLY A 294 -19.92 -2.46 -15.23
C GLY A 294 -18.55 -3.04 -15.54
N LEU A 295 -17.60 -2.16 -15.88
CA LEU A 295 -16.20 -2.50 -16.11
C LEU A 295 -15.36 -2.10 -14.91
N HIS A 296 -14.69 -3.07 -14.31
CA HIS A 296 -13.68 -2.87 -13.29
C HIS A 296 -12.29 -3.00 -13.91
N ILE A 297 -11.47 -1.98 -13.73
CA ILE A 297 -10.06 -1.97 -14.11
C ILE A 297 -9.27 -2.17 -12.83
N LEU A 298 -8.68 -3.35 -12.71
CA LEU A 298 -7.94 -3.79 -11.54
C LEU A 298 -6.48 -3.41 -11.74
N ALA A 299 -5.98 -2.48 -10.92
CA ALA A 299 -4.67 -1.87 -11.06
C ALA A 299 -3.79 -2.18 -9.82
N PRO A 300 -3.13 -3.35 -9.78
CA PRO A 300 -2.19 -3.68 -8.71
C PRO A 300 -0.97 -2.77 -8.77
N PHE A 301 -0.17 -2.76 -7.70
CA PHE A 301 0.96 -1.84 -7.53
C PHE A 301 1.95 -1.90 -8.68
N ASP A 302 2.43 -3.10 -9.02
CA ASP A 302 3.41 -3.30 -10.11
C ASP A 302 2.80 -2.96 -11.48
N GLY A 303 1.48 -3.11 -11.64
CA GLY A 303 0.76 -2.68 -12.83
C GLY A 303 0.77 -1.16 -13.01
N LEU A 304 0.63 -0.40 -11.91
CA LEU A 304 0.75 1.06 -11.91
C LEU A 304 2.20 1.51 -12.14
N MET A 305 3.16 0.84 -11.50
CA MET A 305 4.59 1.15 -11.63
C MET A 305 5.08 1.04 -13.08
N ASN A 306 4.60 0.03 -13.81
CA ASN A 306 5.05 -0.28 -15.17
C ASN A 306 4.08 0.21 -16.24
N MET A 307 3.17 1.13 -15.89
CA MET A 307 2.16 1.63 -16.82
C MET A 307 2.78 2.31 -18.05
N ASP A 308 3.90 3.02 -17.89
CA ASP A 308 4.60 3.66 -19.01
C ASP A 308 5.30 2.67 -19.96
N LYS A 309 5.73 1.51 -19.42
CA LYS A 309 6.32 0.40 -20.20
C LYS A 309 5.30 -0.50 -20.88
N MET A 310 4.03 -0.45 -20.47
CA MET A 310 2.96 -1.25 -21.07
C MET A 310 2.84 -0.97 -22.57
N GLU A 311 2.66 -2.04 -23.37
CA GLU A 311 2.54 -1.92 -24.81
C GLU A 311 1.34 -1.05 -25.23
N LYS A 312 1.50 -0.33 -26.34
CA LYS A 312 0.43 0.53 -26.88
C LYS A 312 -0.85 -0.26 -27.18
N ALA A 313 -0.74 -1.52 -27.61
CA ALA A 313 -1.88 -2.38 -27.91
C ALA A 313 -2.70 -2.72 -26.65
N ASP A 314 -2.04 -2.94 -25.52
CA ASP A 314 -2.70 -3.21 -24.24
C ASP A 314 -3.41 -1.96 -23.71
N LYS A 315 -2.74 -0.80 -23.75
CA LYS A 315 -3.36 0.50 -23.43
C LYS A 315 -4.60 0.75 -24.29
N GLU A 316 -4.51 0.46 -25.59
CA GLU A 316 -5.63 0.60 -26.51
C GLU A 316 -6.78 -0.36 -26.19
N THR A 317 -6.48 -1.58 -25.73
CA THR A 317 -7.48 -2.55 -25.26
C THR A 317 -8.23 -2.03 -24.03
N ILE A 318 -7.51 -1.49 -23.05
CA ILE A 318 -8.10 -0.87 -21.85
C ILE A 318 -9.01 0.31 -22.25
N ARG A 319 -8.52 1.19 -23.13
CA ARG A 319 -9.28 2.35 -23.63
C ARG A 319 -10.57 1.93 -24.35
N LYS A 320 -10.49 0.92 -25.23
CA LYS A 320 -11.63 0.39 -25.97
C LYS A 320 -12.66 -0.25 -25.03
N ALA A 321 -12.21 -0.97 -24.02
CA ALA A 321 -13.10 -1.57 -23.02
C ALA A 321 -13.87 -0.50 -22.26
N ALA A 322 -13.19 0.55 -21.77
CA ALA A 322 -13.84 1.69 -21.13
C ALA A 322 -14.85 2.38 -22.06
N THR A 323 -14.44 2.66 -23.31
CA THR A 323 -15.33 3.25 -24.34
C THR A 323 -16.59 2.40 -24.57
N LEU A 324 -16.45 1.07 -24.62
CA LEU A 324 -17.57 0.15 -24.77
C LEU A 324 -18.50 0.18 -23.54
N ALA A 325 -17.95 0.28 -22.34
CA ALA A 325 -18.75 0.41 -21.12
C ALA A 325 -19.60 1.70 -21.13
N TYR A 326 -19.01 2.85 -21.51
CA TYR A 326 -19.77 4.09 -21.69
C TYR A 326 -20.87 3.97 -22.75
N PHE A 327 -20.55 3.34 -23.89
CA PHE A 327 -21.55 3.11 -24.95
C PHE A 327 -22.73 2.26 -24.44
N ARG A 328 -22.45 1.28 -23.57
CA ARG A 328 -23.44 0.45 -22.89
C ARG A 328 -24.10 1.12 -21.69
N LYS A 329 -23.77 2.37 -21.39
CA LYS A 329 -24.22 3.12 -20.21
C LYS A 329 -23.91 2.39 -18.88
N GLN A 330 -22.78 1.69 -18.84
CA GLN A 330 -22.28 0.99 -17.67
C GLN A 330 -21.19 1.81 -16.96
N GLN A 331 -21.01 1.55 -15.67
CA GLN A 331 -19.97 2.21 -14.89
C GLN A 331 -18.59 1.67 -15.29
N VAL A 332 -17.61 2.58 -15.33
CA VAL A 332 -16.18 2.28 -15.35
C VAL A 332 -15.59 2.64 -13.98
N VAL A 333 -15.01 1.66 -13.30
CA VAL A 333 -14.38 1.80 -11.99
C VAL A 333 -12.94 1.34 -12.07
N ILE A 334 -12.00 2.12 -11.54
CA ILE A 334 -10.63 1.68 -11.28
C ILE A 334 -10.53 1.30 -9.81
N ALA A 335 -10.03 0.10 -9.52
CA ALA A 335 -9.61 -0.31 -8.17
C ALA A 335 -8.09 -0.44 -8.17
N ALA A 336 -7.41 0.30 -7.31
CA ALA A 336 -5.97 0.52 -7.41
C ALA A 336 -5.23 0.31 -6.08
N HIS A 337 -4.05 -0.30 -6.16
CA HIS A 337 -3.06 -0.28 -5.08
C HIS A 337 -2.07 0.87 -5.30
N GLY A 338 -2.55 2.10 -5.14
CA GLY A 338 -1.79 3.32 -5.38
C GLY A 338 -2.70 4.52 -5.54
N MET A 339 -2.21 5.69 -5.14
CA MET A 339 -2.99 6.94 -5.14
C MET A 339 -2.71 7.77 -6.40
N PRO A 340 -3.70 8.51 -6.94
CA PRO A 340 -3.49 9.38 -8.09
C PRO A 340 -3.01 10.79 -7.68
N ASP A 341 -2.92 11.09 -6.38
CA ASP A 341 -2.44 12.37 -5.87
C ASP A 341 -1.75 12.26 -4.50
N LEU A 342 -0.45 12.60 -4.44
CA LEU A 342 0.36 12.49 -3.21
C LEU A 342 0.10 13.61 -2.22
N ASP A 343 -0.18 14.80 -2.73
CA ASP A 343 -0.29 16.02 -1.91
C ASP A 343 -1.45 15.91 -0.92
N ARG A 344 -2.51 15.17 -1.28
CA ARG A 344 -3.66 14.86 -0.41
C ARG A 344 -3.32 14.06 0.84
N HIS A 345 -2.17 13.40 0.87
CA HIS A 345 -1.70 12.64 2.03
C HIS A 345 -0.47 13.29 2.70
N ASN A 346 -0.04 14.47 2.24
CA ASN A 346 1.21 15.12 2.67
C ASN A 346 2.40 14.13 2.63
N LEU A 347 2.42 13.29 1.59
CA LEU A 347 3.48 12.33 1.38
C LEU A 347 4.58 12.98 0.55
N GLN A 348 5.82 12.75 0.98
CA GLN A 348 6.97 13.18 0.22
C GLN A 348 7.09 12.32 -1.05
N PRO A 349 7.44 12.90 -2.22
CA PRO A 349 7.49 12.19 -3.49
C PRO A 349 8.80 11.40 -3.63
N PHE A 350 9.04 10.44 -2.74
CA PHE A 350 10.20 9.56 -2.76
C PHE A 350 9.82 8.11 -3.08
N GLY A 351 10.82 7.32 -3.49
CA GLY A 351 10.65 5.90 -3.81
C GLY A 351 9.71 5.68 -4.98
N GLU A 352 8.76 4.76 -4.79
CA GLU A 352 7.85 4.27 -5.82
C GLU A 352 6.61 5.16 -6.02
N HIS A 353 6.39 6.13 -5.11
CA HIS A 353 5.22 7.00 -5.13
C HIS A 353 5.07 7.84 -6.41
N PRO A 354 6.10 8.54 -6.93
CA PRO A 354 5.92 9.34 -8.15
C PRO A 354 5.51 8.50 -9.36
N GLN A 355 6.06 7.29 -9.49
CA GLN A 355 5.80 6.41 -10.62
C GLN A 355 4.40 5.79 -10.54
N THR A 356 3.98 5.30 -9.38
CA THR A 356 2.59 4.82 -9.20
C THR A 356 1.55 5.91 -9.42
N VAL A 357 1.81 7.14 -8.96
CA VAL A 357 0.93 8.29 -9.19
C VAL A 357 0.84 8.65 -10.66
N LYS A 358 1.97 8.64 -11.38
CA LYS A 358 2.01 8.83 -12.83
C LYS A 358 1.18 7.76 -13.54
N GLY A 359 1.37 6.48 -13.19
CA GLY A 359 0.59 5.38 -13.77
C GLY A 359 -0.91 5.46 -13.47
N ALA A 360 -1.28 5.85 -12.25
CA ALA A 360 -2.67 6.06 -11.86
C ALA A 360 -3.31 7.20 -12.67
N ARG A 361 -2.61 8.34 -12.79
CA ARG A 361 -3.07 9.47 -13.62
C ARG A 361 -3.15 9.10 -15.10
N GLU A 362 -2.23 8.29 -15.61
CA GLU A 362 -2.30 7.78 -16.99
C GLU A 362 -3.55 6.93 -17.22
N LEU A 363 -3.88 6.00 -16.31
CA LEU A 363 -5.10 5.21 -16.39
C LEU A 363 -6.37 6.08 -16.31
N ILE A 364 -6.39 7.09 -15.44
CA ILE A 364 -7.49 8.05 -15.36
C ILE A 364 -7.63 8.82 -16.69
N ALA A 365 -6.53 9.29 -17.28
CA ALA A 365 -6.54 9.98 -18.56
C ALA A 365 -7.06 9.08 -19.70
N LEU A 366 -6.62 7.82 -19.71
CA LEU A 366 -6.95 6.83 -20.73
C LEU A 366 -8.43 6.43 -20.69
N THR A 367 -9.02 6.34 -19.50
CA THR A 367 -10.34 5.70 -19.31
C THR A 367 -11.42 6.61 -18.78
N LYS A 368 -11.06 7.78 -18.22
CA LYS A 368 -11.98 8.77 -17.64
C LYS A 368 -13.00 8.16 -16.68
N PRO A 369 -12.57 7.28 -15.76
CA PRO A 369 -13.47 6.42 -15.01
C PRO A 369 -14.42 7.25 -14.15
N HIS A 370 -15.58 6.67 -13.81
CA HIS A 370 -16.49 7.32 -12.85
C HIS A 370 -15.86 7.30 -11.46
N TYR A 371 -15.18 6.20 -11.12
CA TYR A 371 -14.54 5.98 -9.82
C TYR A 371 -13.08 5.58 -9.96
N PHE A 372 -12.25 6.15 -9.09
CA PHE A 372 -10.93 5.64 -8.77
C PHE A 372 -10.88 5.32 -7.28
N ILE A 373 -10.92 4.04 -6.94
CA ILE A 373 -10.92 3.55 -5.56
C ILE A 373 -9.51 3.05 -5.24
N TYR A 374 -8.91 3.54 -4.17
CA TYR A 374 -7.58 3.10 -3.76
C TYR A 374 -7.45 2.90 -2.26
N GLY A 375 -6.60 1.94 -1.89
CA GLY A 375 -6.19 1.66 -0.51
C GLY A 375 -4.75 2.07 -0.26
N HIS A 376 -3.98 1.22 0.43
CA HIS A 376 -2.52 1.29 0.60
C HIS A 376 -1.99 2.42 1.52
N VAL A 377 -2.63 3.59 1.54
CA VAL A 377 -2.09 4.73 2.28
C VAL A 377 -2.46 4.65 3.77
N ILE A 378 -1.47 4.36 4.62
CA ILE A 378 -1.63 4.30 6.08
C ILE A 378 -1.88 5.70 6.68
N LYS A 379 -1.29 6.74 6.09
CA LYS A 379 -1.52 8.12 6.52
C LYS A 379 -2.93 8.54 6.08
N PRO A 380 -3.79 9.01 7.00
CA PRO A 380 -5.08 9.53 6.62
C PRO A 380 -4.88 10.65 5.60
N MET A 381 -5.82 10.80 4.68
CA MET A 381 -5.88 12.02 3.90
C MET A 381 -5.92 13.21 4.86
N LEU A 382 -5.33 14.33 4.43
CA LEU A 382 -5.38 15.57 5.16
C LEU A 382 -6.17 16.61 4.36
N THR A 383 -6.88 17.46 5.08
CA THR A 383 -7.37 18.74 4.57
C THR A 383 -6.21 19.64 4.15
N GLU A 384 -6.50 20.72 3.43
CA GLU A 384 -5.48 21.72 3.05
C GLU A 384 -4.85 22.42 4.27
N ASP A 385 -5.56 22.50 5.40
CA ASP A 385 -5.05 22.98 6.70
C ASP A 385 -4.36 21.88 7.54
N GLY A 386 -4.13 20.69 6.96
CA GLY A 386 -3.33 19.61 7.56
C GLY A 386 -4.04 18.76 8.61
N LYS A 387 -5.37 18.82 8.69
CA LYS A 387 -6.17 18.00 9.62
C LYS A 387 -6.56 16.68 8.95
N PRO A 388 -6.58 15.55 9.68
CA PRO A 388 -7.13 14.31 9.16
C PRO A 388 -8.56 14.52 8.66
N VAL A 389 -8.84 14.05 7.45
CA VAL A 389 -10.22 13.95 6.93
C VAL A 389 -10.86 12.63 7.30
N ASP A 390 -12.18 12.65 7.42
CA ASP A 390 -13.00 11.47 7.64
C ASP A 390 -12.90 10.49 6.46
N SER A 391 -13.14 9.21 6.73
CA SER A 391 -12.90 8.10 5.80
C SER A 391 -13.82 8.06 4.58
N ASP A 392 -14.91 8.80 4.60
CA ASP A 392 -15.89 8.94 3.52
C ASP A 392 -15.57 10.11 2.56
N MET A 393 -14.45 10.80 2.80
CA MET A 393 -14.05 11.92 1.95
C MET A 393 -13.59 11.48 0.57
N VAL A 394 -14.18 12.13 -0.43
CA VAL A 394 -13.85 11.97 -1.85
C VAL A 394 -13.33 13.29 -2.41
N TYR A 395 -12.45 13.20 -3.39
CA TYR A 395 -12.07 14.34 -4.22
C TYR A 395 -12.31 14.01 -5.68
N ARG A 396 -12.38 15.02 -6.55
CA ARG A 396 -12.56 14.80 -7.99
C ARG A 396 -11.31 15.16 -8.77
N MET A 397 -11.10 14.43 -9.85
CA MET A 397 -10.05 14.70 -10.81
C MET A 397 -10.63 14.90 -12.21
N ARG A 398 -10.06 15.83 -12.96
CA ARG A 398 -10.46 16.14 -14.34
C ARG A 398 -9.28 15.90 -15.27
N VAL A 399 -9.60 15.29 -16.40
CA VAL A 399 -8.67 15.18 -17.54
C VAL A 399 -8.74 16.48 -18.34
N GLY A 400 -7.70 17.30 -18.22
CA GLY A 400 -7.51 18.54 -18.96
C GLY A 400 -6.50 18.40 -20.11
N LYS A 401 -6.13 19.53 -20.71
CA LYS A 401 -5.09 19.59 -21.76
C LYS A 401 -3.70 19.26 -21.21
N ASP A 402 -3.44 19.66 -19.97
CA ASP A 402 -2.15 19.50 -19.30
C ASP A 402 -2.06 18.20 -18.47
N GLY A 403 -3.01 17.28 -18.64
CA GLY A 403 -3.08 16.01 -17.93
C GLY A 403 -4.21 15.94 -16.91
N VAL A 404 -4.04 15.10 -15.88
CA VAL A 404 -5.05 14.86 -14.84
C VAL A 404 -4.76 15.74 -13.62
N ALA A 405 -5.73 16.54 -13.21
CA ALA A 405 -5.60 17.47 -12.10
C ALA A 405 -6.78 17.33 -11.12
N VAL A 406 -6.52 17.60 -9.84
CA VAL A 406 -7.58 17.69 -8.82
C VAL A 406 -8.45 18.92 -9.10
N VAL A 407 -9.76 18.73 -8.98
CA VAL A 407 -10.76 19.77 -9.19
C VAL A 407 -11.16 20.34 -7.82
N ARG A 408 -11.35 21.65 -7.75
CA ARG A 408 -11.93 22.31 -6.58
C ARG A 408 -13.42 21.99 -6.51
N SER A 409 -13.96 21.82 -5.31
CA SER A 409 -15.36 21.41 -5.08
C SER A 409 -16.40 22.22 -5.86
N GLN A 410 -16.25 23.55 -5.87
CA GLN A 410 -17.11 24.47 -6.60
C GLN A 410 -17.08 24.31 -8.14
N ASP A 411 -16.06 23.64 -8.67
CA ASP A 411 -15.82 23.49 -10.11
C ASP A 411 -16.18 22.09 -10.63
N PHE A 412 -16.82 21.25 -9.81
CA PHE A 412 -17.20 19.90 -10.18
C PHE A 412 -18.14 19.88 -11.39
N ARG A 413 -17.86 18.98 -12.33
CA ARG A 413 -18.66 18.79 -13.55
C ARG A 413 -19.00 17.33 -13.75
N GLU A 414 -20.04 17.11 -14.55
CA GLU A 414 -20.34 15.80 -15.10
C GLU A 414 -19.14 15.30 -15.92
N GLY A 415 -18.74 14.05 -15.70
CA GLY A 415 -17.57 13.44 -16.33
C GLY A 415 -16.24 13.61 -15.59
N ASP A 416 -16.21 14.32 -14.45
CA ASP A 416 -15.07 14.27 -13.54
C ASP A 416 -15.00 12.89 -12.85
N THR A 417 -13.78 12.37 -12.68
CA THR A 417 -13.54 11.13 -11.93
C THR A 417 -13.68 11.39 -10.44
N THR A 418 -14.52 10.62 -9.76
CA THR A 418 -14.60 10.61 -8.30
C THR A 418 -13.54 9.69 -7.74
N VAL A 419 -12.69 10.22 -6.86
CA VAL A 419 -11.61 9.47 -6.22
C VAL A 419 -12.00 9.14 -4.79
N VAL A 420 -11.96 7.86 -4.45
CA VAL A 420 -12.36 7.30 -3.16
C VAL A 420 -11.14 6.70 -2.48
N TYR A 421 -10.75 7.27 -1.35
CA TYR A 421 -9.71 6.73 -0.49
C TYR A 421 -10.32 5.74 0.50
N LEU A 422 -9.79 4.52 0.55
CA LEU A 422 -10.11 3.55 1.58
C LEU A 422 -9.00 3.59 2.64
N PRO A 423 -9.29 4.04 3.87
CA PRO A 423 -8.32 3.94 4.94
C PRO A 423 -7.99 2.48 5.24
N TYR A 424 -6.94 2.26 6.02
CA TYR A 424 -6.57 0.93 6.49
C TYR A 424 -7.73 0.22 7.22
N GLY A 425 -8.10 -0.97 6.76
CA GLY A 425 -9.30 -1.71 7.20
C GLY A 425 -10.63 -1.16 6.67
N GLY A 426 -10.62 -0.22 5.73
CA GLY A 426 -11.79 0.41 5.15
C GLY A 426 -12.46 -0.46 4.08
N VAL A 427 -13.78 -0.31 3.98
CA VAL A 427 -14.61 -1.04 3.02
C VAL A 427 -15.44 -0.07 2.19
N ALA A 428 -15.50 -0.28 0.88
CA ALA A 428 -16.45 0.37 -0.02
C ALA A 428 -17.33 -0.66 -0.72
N LYS A 429 -18.60 -0.34 -0.95
CA LYS A 429 -19.57 -1.23 -1.59
C LYS A 429 -20.18 -0.56 -2.82
N LEU A 430 -20.33 -1.31 -3.90
CA LEU A 430 -21.05 -0.91 -5.11
C LEU A 430 -22.16 -1.92 -5.38
N THR A 431 -23.38 -1.44 -5.65
CA THR A 431 -24.50 -2.28 -6.07
C THR A 431 -24.98 -1.89 -7.47
N SER A 432 -25.50 -2.85 -8.24
CA SER A 432 -25.82 -2.72 -9.68
C SER A 432 -26.86 -1.66 -10.07
N HIS A 433 -27.49 -0.96 -9.12
CA HIS A 433 -28.51 0.06 -9.36
C HIS A 433 -28.32 1.37 -8.58
N GLU A 434 -27.25 1.50 -7.80
CA GLU A 434 -26.98 2.76 -7.12
C GLU A 434 -26.47 3.81 -8.11
N SER A 435 -26.94 5.06 -7.91
CA SER A 435 -26.33 6.21 -8.56
C SER A 435 -24.84 6.24 -8.21
N PRO A 436 -24.02 6.96 -8.98
CA PRO A 436 -22.64 7.30 -8.63
C PRO A 436 -22.43 7.59 -7.10
N GLU A 437 -23.41 8.19 -6.42
CA GLU A 437 -23.28 8.53 -4.99
C GLU A 437 -23.27 7.32 -4.03
N GLY A 438 -23.73 6.13 -4.46
CA GLY A 438 -23.90 4.96 -3.60
C GLY A 438 -22.60 4.37 -3.03
N ILE A 439 -21.49 4.43 -3.80
CA ILE A 439 -20.19 3.94 -3.30
C ILE A 439 -19.72 4.79 -2.12
N VAL A 440 -19.89 6.11 -2.24
CA VAL A 440 -19.41 7.08 -1.24
C VAL A 440 -20.22 6.97 0.05
N SER A 441 -21.54 6.84 -0.05
CA SER A 441 -22.41 6.65 1.13
C SER A 441 -22.20 5.33 1.88
N ASN A 442 -21.52 4.37 1.25
CA ASN A 442 -21.28 3.04 1.80
C ASN A 442 -19.81 2.83 2.22
N VAL A 443 -18.99 3.88 2.23
CA VAL A 443 -17.63 3.79 2.79
C VAL A 443 -17.73 3.73 4.31
N THR A 444 -17.38 2.59 4.89
CA THR A 444 -17.41 2.41 6.34
C THR A 444 -15.99 2.18 6.85
N ARG A 445 -15.58 2.94 7.85
CA ARG A 445 -14.39 2.62 8.64
C ARG A 445 -14.75 1.55 9.65
N ILE A 446 -14.00 0.46 9.65
CA ILE A 446 -14.05 -0.49 10.75
C ILE A 446 -13.27 0.15 11.90
N GLU A 447 -13.99 0.58 12.94
CA GLU A 447 -13.37 1.24 14.08
C GLU A 447 -12.28 0.36 14.70
N ASN A 448 -11.01 0.76 14.52
CA ASN A 448 -9.95 0.38 15.45
C ASN A 448 -10.19 1.22 16.71
N ARG A 449 -10.96 0.69 17.67
CA ARG A 449 -11.03 1.29 19.01
C ARG A 449 -9.66 1.16 19.68
N HIS A 450 -8.72 2.06 19.41
CA HIS A 450 -7.59 2.41 20.28
C HIS A 450 -6.94 3.70 19.75
N ALA A 451 -7.65 4.82 19.87
CA ALA A 451 -7.06 6.15 19.81
C ALA A 451 -7.91 7.11 20.64
N SER A 452 -7.88 6.94 21.96
CA SER A 452 -8.14 7.96 23.00
C SER A 452 -8.45 7.31 24.35
N GLU A 453 -7.41 6.86 25.05
CA GLU A 453 -7.42 7.01 26.51
C GLU A 453 -6.19 7.81 26.91
N SER A 454 -6.16 9.08 26.48
CA SER A 454 -5.50 10.09 27.31
C SER A 454 -6.39 10.29 28.53
N LYS A 455 -6.25 9.42 29.53
CA LYS A 455 -6.70 9.76 30.88
C LYS A 455 -5.77 10.88 31.34
N GLU A 456 -6.29 12.09 31.38
CA GLU A 456 -5.69 13.14 32.21
C GLU A 456 -5.52 12.58 33.63
N PRO A 457 -4.36 12.75 34.27
CA PRO A 457 -4.25 12.40 35.67
C PRO A 457 -5.14 13.36 36.46
N GLU A 458 -6.20 12.83 37.06
CA GLU A 458 -6.88 13.51 38.15
C GLU A 458 -5.83 13.83 39.22
N LYS A 459 -5.63 15.12 39.46
CA LYS A 459 -4.87 15.60 40.61
C LYS A 459 -5.66 15.24 41.86
N SER A 460 -5.07 14.40 42.72
CA SER A 460 -5.42 14.30 44.14
C SER A 460 -4.18 14.57 44.97
#